data_AF-A0A9D1THD9-F1
#
_entry.id   AF-A0A9D1THD9-F1
#
_cell.length_a   1.000
_cell.length_b   1.000
_cell.length_c   1.000
_cell.angle_alpha   90.00
_cell.angle_beta   90.00
_cell.angle_gamma   90.00
#
_symmetry.space_group_name_H-M   'P 1'
#
loop_
_entity.id
_entity.type
_entity.pdbx_description
1 polymer ?
#
loop_
_entity_poly.entity_id
_entity_poly.type
_entity_poly.pdbx_seq_one_letter_code
_entity_poly.pdbx_strand_id
1 'polypeptide(L)'
;MKDFELMIKQSLHDATDNIHADDSLKERVDFMLTKQKKTISFKKIAVGLVAVACIATVGAVARGQIAGLVSGTYLTKQVYSVSELNNYADKISDKISLPDKLNGHAFRSGDIEKTNKVDENMNKIGEYAELYANYGDLTLTIHKYDEEIDEAEYPLQKGQSKETRDINEVSVYCHTDKYLSVPADYEPTDEEKQMEENNEIFISYGSDSREEQIFTSAGWEQNGLVYNIFTFSDVTFETMFEAAEQIISQ
;
A
#
# COMPACT_ATOMS: atom_id res chain seq x y z
N MET A 1 -41.28 38.12 19.76
CA MET A 1 -41.44 36.65 19.77
C MET A 1 -41.33 36.06 18.36
N LYS A 2 -42.11 36.53 17.36
CA LYS A 2 -42.00 36.05 15.96
C LYS A 2 -40.60 36.20 15.35
N ASP A 3 -39.91 37.30 15.63
CA ASP A 3 -38.58 37.54 15.05
C ASP A 3 -37.49 36.62 15.63
N PHE A 4 -37.66 36.18 16.89
CA PHE A 4 -36.73 35.28 17.55
C PHE A 4 -36.88 33.84 17.04
N GLU A 5 -38.12 33.38 16.81
CA GLU A 5 -38.38 32.10 16.15
C GLU A 5 -37.85 32.07 14.71
N LEU A 6 -37.95 33.19 13.99
CA LEU A 6 -37.41 33.30 12.64
C LEU A 6 -35.87 33.15 12.67
N MET A 7 -35.22 33.85 13.60
CA MET A 7 -33.77 33.79 13.78
C MET A 7 -33.27 32.39 14.16
N ILE A 8 -34.00 31.68 15.02
CA ILE A 8 -33.69 30.29 15.40
C ILE A 8 -33.83 29.36 14.19
N LYS A 9 -34.91 29.50 13.41
CA LYS A 9 -35.13 28.69 12.19
C LYS A 9 -34.05 28.93 11.15
N GLN A 10 -33.64 30.19 10.96
CA GLN A 10 -32.60 30.55 10.02
C GLN A 10 -31.23 30.01 10.48
N SER A 11 -30.89 30.18 11.76
CA SER A 11 -29.64 29.66 12.32
C SER A 11 -29.56 28.12 12.26
N LEU A 12 -30.70 27.43 12.45
CA LEU A 12 -30.76 25.97 12.29
C LEU A 12 -30.58 25.55 10.83
N HIS A 13 -31.17 26.27 9.88
CA HIS A 13 -30.98 26.01 8.45
C HIS A 13 -29.52 26.22 8.04
N ASP A 14 -28.93 27.35 8.43
CA ASP A 14 -27.52 27.68 8.15
C ASP A 14 -26.56 26.66 8.78
N ALA A 15 -26.89 26.16 9.98
CA ALA A 15 -26.12 25.11 10.63
C ALA A 15 -26.23 23.76 9.91
N THR A 16 -27.36 23.48 9.22
CA THR A 16 -27.58 22.23 8.50
C THR A 16 -26.94 22.25 7.10
N ASP A 17 -26.92 23.42 6.45
CA ASP A 17 -26.30 23.61 5.13
C ASP A 17 -24.76 23.48 5.19
N ASN A 18 -24.16 23.62 6.38
CA ASN A 18 -22.74 23.36 6.63
C ASN A 18 -22.45 21.96 7.19
N ILE A 19 -23.47 21.10 7.34
CA ILE A 19 -23.26 19.67 7.63
C ILE A 19 -23.03 18.98 6.28
N HIS A 20 -21.79 19.10 5.79
CA HIS A 20 -21.30 18.20 4.77
C HIS A 20 -20.93 16.89 5.45
N ALA A 21 -21.41 15.77 4.89
CA ALA A 21 -20.74 14.51 5.16
C ALA A 21 -19.28 14.70 4.76
N ASP A 22 -18.35 14.51 5.69
CA ASP A 22 -16.92 14.44 5.41
C ASP A 22 -16.69 13.57 4.16
N ASP A 23 -15.78 13.94 3.26
CA ASP A 23 -15.46 13.11 2.09
C ASP A 23 -15.11 11.68 2.52
N SER A 24 -14.54 11.53 3.72
CA SER A 24 -14.29 10.25 4.38
C SER A 24 -15.56 9.41 4.66
N LEU A 25 -16.73 10.02 4.82
CA LEU A 25 -18.01 9.31 5.00
C LEU A 25 -18.47 8.64 3.71
N LYS A 26 -18.25 9.27 2.55
CA LYS A 26 -18.55 8.66 1.26
C LYS A 26 -17.56 7.52 0.97
N GLU A 27 -16.27 7.77 1.19
CA GLU A 27 -15.23 6.73 1.11
C GLU A 27 -15.57 5.54 2.02
N ARG A 28 -16.05 5.79 3.24
CA ARG A 28 -16.52 4.75 4.18
C ARG A 28 -17.74 3.99 3.68
N VAL A 29 -18.71 4.67 3.07
CA VAL A 29 -19.90 4.01 2.50
C VAL A 29 -19.49 3.13 1.32
N ASP A 30 -18.64 3.62 0.43
CA ASP A 30 -18.14 2.88 -0.72
C ASP A 30 -17.27 1.68 -0.28
N PHE A 31 -16.42 1.87 0.74
CA PHE A 31 -15.63 0.80 1.38
C PHE A 31 -16.50 -0.25 2.07
N MET A 32 -17.52 0.14 2.85
CA MET A 32 -18.40 -0.82 3.52
C MET A 32 -19.27 -1.60 2.54
N LEU A 33 -19.73 -0.96 1.46
CA LEU A 33 -20.47 -1.62 0.38
C LEU A 33 -19.62 -2.64 -0.40
N THR A 34 -18.30 -2.44 -0.46
CA THR A 34 -17.35 -3.36 -1.10
C THR A 34 -16.83 -4.44 -0.16
N LYS A 35 -16.53 -4.14 1.11
CA LYS A 35 -16.08 -5.11 2.14
C LYS A 35 -17.18 -6.13 2.48
N GLN A 36 -18.46 -5.73 2.49
CA GLN A 36 -19.58 -6.68 2.66
C GLN A 36 -19.59 -7.82 1.64
N LYS A 37 -18.85 -7.72 0.53
CA LYS A 37 -18.78 -8.78 -0.47
C LYS A 37 -17.74 -9.86 -0.22
N LYS A 38 -16.65 -9.69 0.54
CA LYS A 38 -15.59 -10.74 0.57
C LYS A 38 -14.67 -10.76 1.80
N THR A 39 -14.65 -11.90 2.47
CA THR A 39 -13.49 -12.42 3.20
C THR A 39 -12.84 -13.52 2.36
N ILE A 40 -11.57 -13.36 1.95
CA ILE A 40 -10.83 -14.44 1.31
C ILE A 40 -10.52 -15.48 2.37
N SER A 41 -11.00 -16.72 2.19
CA SER A 41 -10.73 -17.80 3.12
C SER A 41 -9.33 -18.37 2.86
N PHE A 42 -8.38 -18.05 3.73
CA PHE A 42 -7.02 -18.61 3.75
C PHE A 42 -6.99 -20.16 3.81
N LYS A 43 -8.11 -20.82 4.18
CA LYS A 43 -8.26 -22.28 4.19
C LYS A 43 -8.09 -22.95 2.82
N LYS A 44 -8.11 -22.20 1.73
CA LYS A 44 -7.93 -22.72 0.36
C LYS A 44 -6.49 -22.62 -0.17
N ILE A 45 -5.55 -22.07 0.60
CA ILE A 45 -4.14 -22.00 0.21
C ILE A 45 -3.51 -23.37 0.46
N ALA A 46 -3.39 -24.17 -0.60
CA ALA A 46 -2.71 -25.46 -0.53
C ALA A 46 -1.23 -25.22 -0.20
N VAL A 47 -0.86 -25.54 1.05
CA VAL A 47 0.52 -25.55 1.57
C VAL A 47 1.36 -26.49 0.71
N GLY A 48 2.16 -25.90 -0.18
CA GLY A 48 2.87 -26.69 -1.18
C GLY A 48 4.00 -25.94 -1.87
N LEU A 49 4.75 -25.13 -1.14
CA LEU A 49 6.13 -24.66 -1.41
C LEU A 49 6.43 -23.56 -0.39
N VAL A 50 7.68 -23.47 0.08
CA VAL A 50 8.14 -22.41 1.00
C VAL A 50 8.12 -21.07 0.24
N ALA A 51 6.94 -20.46 0.17
CA ALA A 51 6.71 -19.12 -0.33
C ALA A 51 5.92 -18.40 0.78
N VAL A 52 6.52 -17.36 1.35
CA VAL A 52 5.77 -16.43 2.21
C VAL A 52 4.86 -15.65 1.26
N ALA A 53 3.60 -16.08 1.16
CA ALA A 53 2.63 -15.41 0.31
C ALA A 53 2.02 -14.24 1.08
N CYS A 54 2.55 -13.03 0.88
CA CYS A 54 1.87 -11.82 1.33
C CYS A 54 0.62 -11.63 0.46
N ILE A 55 -0.56 -11.83 1.04
CA ILE A 55 -1.83 -11.49 0.40
C ILE A 55 -2.17 -10.06 0.83
N ALA A 56 -1.81 -9.09 -0.01
CA ALA A 56 -2.38 -7.76 0.11
C ALA A 56 -3.82 -7.83 -0.41
N THR A 57 -4.80 -7.68 0.48
CA THR A 57 -6.18 -7.43 0.06
C THR A 57 -6.19 -6.05 -0.57
N VAL A 58 -6.14 -5.98 -1.91
CA VAL A 58 -6.34 -4.70 -2.60
C VAL A 58 -7.73 -4.22 -2.21
N GLY A 59 -7.78 -3.10 -1.50
CA GLY A 59 -9.03 -2.41 -1.22
C GLY A 59 -9.77 -2.20 -2.52
N ALA A 60 -10.92 -2.86 -2.67
CA ALA A 60 -11.96 -2.59 -3.64
C ALA A 60 -11.50 -2.00 -5.00
N VAL A 61 -10.94 -2.83 -5.89
CA VAL A 61 -10.80 -2.42 -7.30
C VAL A 61 -12.21 -2.28 -7.89
N ALA A 62 -12.74 -1.05 -7.92
CA ALA A 62 -14.04 -0.73 -8.53
C ALA A 62 -14.04 -0.92 -10.06
N ARG A 63 -12.89 -1.24 -10.66
CA ARG A 63 -12.71 -1.58 -12.08
C ARG A 63 -12.05 -2.95 -12.25
N GLY A 64 -12.83 -4.03 -12.36
CA GLY A 64 -12.33 -5.28 -12.96
C GLY A 64 -12.60 -6.57 -12.19
N GLN A 65 -11.98 -7.66 -12.66
CA GLN A 65 -12.09 -9.03 -12.12
C GLN A 65 -11.08 -9.32 -10.99
N ILE A 66 -10.16 -8.39 -10.69
CA ILE A 66 -9.11 -8.57 -9.68
C ILE A 66 -9.72 -8.44 -8.28
N ALA A 67 -9.61 -9.52 -7.49
CA ALA A 67 -10.03 -9.58 -6.11
C ALA A 67 -8.86 -9.61 -5.11
N GLY A 68 -7.63 -9.74 -5.59
CA GLY A 68 -6.44 -9.70 -4.75
C GLY A 68 -5.14 -9.85 -5.53
N LEU A 69 -4.04 -9.61 -4.82
CA LEU A 69 -2.67 -9.83 -5.30
C LEU A 69 -2.03 -10.95 -4.48
N VAL A 70 -1.33 -11.85 -5.17
CA VAL A 70 -0.61 -12.95 -4.55
C VAL A 70 0.83 -12.94 -5.04
N SER A 71 1.73 -12.53 -4.16
CA SER A 71 3.18 -12.56 -4.38
C SER A 71 3.79 -13.71 -3.61
N GLY A 72 5.04 -14.05 -3.92
CA GLY A 72 5.77 -15.08 -3.21
C GLY A 72 7.27 -14.92 -3.42
N THR A 73 7.98 -14.66 -2.33
CA THR A 73 9.43 -14.49 -2.35
C THR A 73 10.11 -15.84 -2.50
N TYR A 74 11.01 -15.95 -3.48
CA TYR A 74 11.94 -17.07 -3.62
C TYR A 74 13.32 -16.61 -3.15
N LEU A 75 13.63 -16.81 -1.86
CA LEU A 75 14.94 -16.42 -1.25
C LEU A 75 16.16 -16.94 -2.03
N THR A 76 16.00 -17.97 -2.85
CA THR A 76 17.05 -18.55 -3.70
C THR A 76 17.43 -17.71 -4.93
N LYS A 77 16.74 -16.60 -5.22
CA LYS A 77 16.97 -15.79 -6.43
C LYS A 77 17.47 -14.36 -6.16
N GLN A 78 17.79 -14.05 -4.91
CA GLN A 78 18.33 -12.75 -4.54
C GLN A 78 19.73 -12.52 -5.11
N VAL A 79 19.99 -11.28 -5.48
CA VAL A 79 21.31 -10.78 -5.82
C VAL A 79 21.78 -9.78 -4.79
N TYR A 80 23.10 -9.64 -4.65
CA TYR A 80 23.73 -8.87 -3.56
C TYR A 80 24.58 -7.71 -4.09
N SER A 81 24.42 -7.36 -5.36
CA SER A 81 25.02 -6.17 -5.96
C SER A 81 24.03 -5.42 -6.84
N VAL A 82 24.13 -4.09 -6.84
CA VAL A 82 23.32 -3.21 -7.72
C VAL A 82 23.53 -3.55 -9.19
N SER A 83 24.77 -3.83 -9.60
CA SER A 83 25.07 -4.19 -10.99
C SER A 83 24.36 -5.47 -11.43
N GLU A 84 24.25 -6.48 -10.57
CA GLU A 84 23.50 -7.69 -10.89
C GLU A 84 22.00 -7.39 -10.95
N LEU A 85 21.47 -6.58 -10.03
CA LEU A 85 20.06 -6.24 -10.01
C LEU A 85 19.64 -5.42 -11.23
N ASN A 86 20.47 -4.50 -11.69
CA ASN A 86 20.22 -3.72 -12.92
C ASN A 86 20.05 -4.62 -14.15
N ASN A 87 20.80 -5.72 -14.27
CA ASN A 87 20.60 -6.70 -15.37
C ASN A 87 19.21 -7.35 -15.35
N TYR A 88 18.57 -7.42 -14.19
CA TYR A 88 17.19 -7.86 -14.07
C TYR A 88 16.22 -6.70 -14.32
N ALA A 89 16.52 -5.51 -13.79
CA ALA A 89 15.70 -4.31 -13.94
C ALA A 89 15.39 -3.98 -15.41
N ASP A 90 16.34 -4.20 -16.32
CA ASP A 90 16.16 -4.03 -17.78
C ASP A 90 15.00 -4.87 -18.36
N LYS A 91 14.63 -5.98 -17.70
CA LYS A 91 13.48 -6.80 -18.10
C LYS A 91 12.14 -6.13 -17.77
N ILE A 92 12.15 -5.22 -16.79
CA ILE A 92 11.05 -4.31 -16.51
C ILE A 92 11.25 -3.10 -17.42
N SER A 93 12.26 -2.28 -17.21
CA SER A 93 12.50 -1.08 -18.00
C SER A 93 13.96 -0.68 -17.99
N ASP A 94 14.48 -0.25 -19.14
CA ASP A 94 15.83 0.29 -19.32
C ASP A 94 16.02 1.67 -18.67
N LYS A 95 14.93 2.28 -18.17
CA LYS A 95 14.94 3.55 -17.43
C LYS A 95 15.21 3.38 -15.94
N ILE A 96 15.27 2.14 -15.44
CA ILE A 96 15.51 1.90 -14.01
C ILE A 96 17.00 2.07 -13.73
N SER A 97 17.31 3.02 -12.84
CA SER A 97 18.65 3.20 -12.26
C SER A 97 18.55 3.06 -10.74
N LEU A 98 19.33 2.13 -10.18
CA LEU A 98 19.39 1.89 -8.75
C LEU A 98 20.67 2.49 -8.17
N PRO A 99 20.60 3.25 -7.06
CA PRO A 99 21.80 3.76 -6.41
C PRO A 99 22.46 2.67 -5.53
N ASP A 100 23.76 2.77 -5.29
CA ASP A 100 24.48 1.93 -4.31
C ASP A 100 24.04 2.20 -2.87
N LYS A 101 23.51 3.40 -2.62
CA LYS A 101 22.96 3.82 -1.33
C LYS A 101 21.67 4.60 -1.51
N LEU A 102 20.72 4.39 -0.61
CA LEU A 102 19.48 5.15 -0.53
C LEU A 102 19.39 5.81 0.85
N ASN A 103 19.37 7.14 0.86
CA ASN A 103 19.45 7.97 2.07
C ASN A 103 20.53 7.51 3.08
N GLY A 104 21.74 7.22 2.58
CA GLY A 104 22.87 6.78 3.38
C GLY A 104 22.92 5.28 3.70
N HIS A 105 21.82 4.55 3.49
CA HIS A 105 21.77 3.10 3.69
C HIS A 105 22.30 2.36 2.46
N ALA A 106 23.19 1.39 2.63
CA ALA A 106 23.79 0.64 1.52
C ALA A 106 22.86 -0.46 1.00
N PHE A 107 22.90 -0.69 -0.31
CA PHE A 107 22.24 -1.83 -0.94
C PHE A 107 22.69 -3.13 -0.27
N ARG A 108 21.73 -3.97 0.11
CA ARG A 108 21.98 -5.26 0.76
C ARG A 108 21.64 -6.42 -0.15
N SER A 109 20.47 -6.38 -0.76
CA SER A 109 19.97 -7.44 -1.62
C SER A 109 18.84 -6.94 -2.49
N GLY A 110 18.51 -7.68 -3.54
CA GLY A 110 17.27 -7.49 -4.26
C GLY A 110 16.97 -8.61 -5.21
N ASP A 111 15.80 -8.54 -5.82
CA ASP A 111 15.29 -9.52 -6.76
C ASP A 111 14.17 -8.91 -7.61
N ILE A 112 13.65 -9.73 -8.54
CA ILE A 112 12.41 -9.45 -9.23
C ILE A 112 11.43 -10.54 -8.86
N GLU A 113 10.35 -10.12 -8.21
CA GLU A 113 9.22 -10.98 -7.91
C GLU A 113 8.16 -10.89 -9.01
N LYS A 114 7.35 -11.94 -9.08
CA LYS A 114 6.14 -11.95 -9.91
C LYS A 114 4.94 -11.97 -9.00
N THR A 115 4.09 -10.97 -9.15
CA THR A 115 2.83 -10.86 -8.42
C THR A 115 1.70 -11.31 -9.32
N ASN A 116 0.90 -12.28 -8.85
CA ASN A 116 -0.28 -12.72 -9.58
C ASN A 116 -1.48 -11.85 -9.23
N LYS A 117 -2.21 -11.42 -10.25
CA LYS A 117 -3.55 -10.86 -10.12
C LYS A 117 -4.53 -12.04 -10.07
N VAL A 118 -5.37 -12.11 -9.04
CA VAL A 118 -6.32 -13.21 -8.86
C VAL A 118 -7.77 -12.73 -8.78
N ASP A 119 -8.70 -13.55 -9.26
CA ASP A 119 -10.14 -13.33 -9.09
C ASP A 119 -10.64 -13.76 -7.69
N GLU A 120 -11.94 -13.64 -7.45
CA GLU A 120 -12.57 -13.99 -6.15
C GLU A 120 -12.39 -15.47 -5.76
N ASN A 121 -12.13 -16.33 -6.75
CA ASN A 121 -11.94 -17.76 -6.60
C ASN A 121 -10.46 -18.15 -6.53
N MET A 122 -9.54 -17.17 -6.42
CA MET A 122 -8.09 -17.35 -6.46
C MET A 122 -7.57 -17.87 -7.82
N ASN A 123 -8.35 -17.74 -8.90
CA ASN A 123 -7.84 -18.04 -10.23
C ASN A 123 -6.93 -16.91 -10.66
N LYS A 124 -5.75 -17.26 -11.17
CA LYS A 124 -4.85 -16.30 -11.78
C LYS A 124 -5.46 -15.75 -13.07
N ILE A 125 -5.63 -14.43 -13.12
CA ILE A 125 -6.15 -13.70 -14.28
C ILE A 125 -5.10 -12.76 -14.90
N GLY A 126 -3.98 -12.54 -14.21
CA GLY A 126 -2.85 -11.78 -14.72
C GLY A 126 -1.61 -11.95 -13.85
N GLU A 127 -0.50 -11.37 -14.30
CA GLU A 127 0.72 -11.22 -13.50
C GLU A 127 1.42 -9.91 -13.88
N TYR A 128 2.15 -9.34 -12.93
CA TYR A 128 3.13 -8.30 -13.20
C TYR A 128 4.45 -8.64 -12.49
N ALA A 129 5.54 -8.05 -12.95
CA ALA A 129 6.85 -8.17 -12.34
C ALA A 129 7.16 -6.91 -11.54
N GLU A 130 7.71 -7.08 -10.35
CA GLU A 130 8.08 -6.01 -9.44
C GLU A 130 9.53 -6.23 -8.99
N LEU A 131 10.34 -5.20 -9.12
CA LEU A 131 11.69 -5.18 -8.59
C LEU A 131 11.64 -4.82 -7.12
N TYR A 132 12.43 -5.52 -6.31
CA TYR A 132 12.66 -5.21 -4.90
C TYR A 132 14.15 -4.94 -4.68
N ALA A 133 14.47 -3.81 -4.04
CA ALA A 133 15.81 -3.46 -3.62
C ALA A 133 15.80 -3.11 -2.14
N ASN A 134 16.43 -3.97 -1.33
CA ASN A 134 16.57 -3.76 0.10
C ASN A 134 17.86 -3.00 0.40
N TYR A 135 17.72 -1.87 1.11
CA TYR A 135 18.80 -1.05 1.63
C TYR A 135 18.91 -1.21 3.15
N GLY A 136 18.50 -2.34 3.71
CA GLY A 136 18.37 -2.52 5.16
C GLY A 136 17.04 -1.99 5.67
N ASP A 137 17.02 -0.77 6.17
CA ASP A 137 15.82 -0.19 6.79
C ASP A 137 14.84 0.33 5.74
N LEU A 138 15.32 0.72 4.56
CA LEU A 138 14.49 1.13 3.43
C LEU A 138 14.40 0.00 2.41
N THR A 139 13.22 -0.17 1.84
CA THR A 139 13.00 -1.03 0.66
C THR A 139 12.43 -0.18 -0.45
N LEU A 140 13.04 -0.26 -1.64
CA LEU A 140 12.55 0.35 -2.86
C LEU A 140 11.89 -0.74 -3.72
N THR A 141 10.67 -0.49 -4.18
CA THR A 141 10.00 -1.32 -5.19
C THR A 141 9.70 -0.52 -6.45
N ILE A 142 9.76 -1.22 -7.59
CA ILE A 142 9.51 -0.62 -8.90
C ILE A 142 8.77 -1.63 -9.77
N HIS A 143 7.62 -1.23 -10.32
CA HIS A 143 6.91 -1.99 -11.36
C HIS A 143 6.51 -1.08 -12.52
N LYS A 144 6.09 -1.70 -13.63
CA LYS A 144 5.46 -0.96 -14.72
C LYS A 144 4.09 -0.51 -14.30
N TYR A 145 3.77 0.73 -14.64
CA TYR A 145 2.42 1.22 -14.50
C TYR A 145 1.41 0.27 -15.16
N ASP A 146 0.39 -0.08 -14.40
CA ASP A 146 -0.66 -1.02 -14.77
C ASP A 146 -2.01 -0.45 -14.30
N GLU A 147 -2.79 0.03 -15.27
CA GLU A 147 -4.06 0.72 -15.04
C GLU A 147 -5.07 -0.09 -14.20
N GLU A 148 -4.94 -1.42 -14.15
CA GLU A 148 -5.85 -2.27 -13.37
C GLU A 148 -5.54 -2.23 -11.85
N ILE A 149 -4.34 -1.82 -11.45
CA ILE A 149 -3.88 -1.82 -10.04
C ILE A 149 -3.38 -0.46 -9.55
N ASP A 150 -3.00 0.44 -10.45
CA ASP A 150 -2.37 1.73 -10.10
C ASP A 150 -3.32 2.94 -10.25
N GLU A 151 -4.39 2.86 -11.07
CA GLU A 151 -5.46 3.87 -11.08
C GLU A 151 -6.45 3.72 -9.91
N ALA A 152 -6.37 2.60 -9.18
CA ALA A 152 -7.24 2.38 -8.03
C ALA A 152 -6.86 3.38 -6.93
N GLU A 153 -7.80 4.25 -6.53
CA GLU A 153 -7.64 5.02 -5.30
C GLU A 153 -7.50 4.04 -4.13
N TYR A 154 -6.28 3.89 -3.62
CA TYR A 154 -6.05 3.09 -2.42
C TYR A 154 -6.80 3.76 -1.26
N PRO A 155 -7.75 3.07 -0.62
CA PRO A 155 -8.52 3.67 0.46
C PRO A 155 -7.58 3.96 1.62
N LEU A 156 -7.38 5.26 1.86
CA LEU A 156 -6.52 5.73 2.94
C LEU A 156 -7.02 5.20 4.28
N GLN A 157 -6.09 4.70 5.10
CA GLN A 157 -6.38 4.25 6.45
C GLN A 157 -6.90 5.44 7.28
N LYS A 158 -7.98 5.22 8.02
CA LYS A 158 -8.61 6.26 8.84
C LYS A 158 -7.62 6.78 9.87
N GLY A 159 -7.36 8.09 9.83
CA GLY A 159 -6.42 8.74 10.73
C GLY A 159 -4.96 8.55 10.36
N GLN A 160 -4.67 8.08 9.13
CA GLN A 160 -3.30 8.05 8.62
C GLN A 160 -2.67 9.44 8.57
N SER A 161 -1.37 9.51 8.79
CA SER A 161 -0.60 10.71 8.42
C SER A 161 -0.32 10.66 6.92
N LYS A 162 -0.35 11.81 6.26
CA LYS A 162 -0.01 11.92 4.84
C LYS A 162 0.56 13.28 4.49
N GLU A 163 1.44 13.32 3.50
CA GLU A 163 2.01 14.54 2.95
C GLU A 163 2.28 14.32 1.46
N THR A 164 2.05 15.35 0.63
CA THR A 164 2.42 15.34 -0.78
C THR A 164 3.44 16.45 -1.03
N ARG A 165 4.48 16.15 -1.80
CA ARG A 165 5.50 17.12 -2.20
C ARG A 165 5.87 16.91 -3.66
N ASP A 166 5.93 18.00 -4.42
CA ASP A 166 6.45 17.95 -5.79
C ASP A 166 7.98 18.09 -5.75
N ILE A 167 8.66 17.15 -6.39
CA ILE A 167 10.12 17.07 -6.51
C ILE A 167 10.45 16.98 -7.99
N ASN A 168 11.10 18.00 -8.56
CA ASN A 168 11.40 18.07 -9.99
C ASN A 168 10.18 17.76 -10.90
N GLU A 169 9.03 18.36 -10.60
CA GLU A 169 7.75 18.17 -11.31
C GLU A 169 7.12 16.77 -11.16
N VAL A 170 7.70 15.89 -10.33
CA VAL A 170 7.13 14.59 -9.94
C VAL A 170 6.44 14.73 -8.60
N SER A 171 5.16 14.37 -8.51
CA SER A 171 4.42 14.42 -7.25
C SER A 171 4.69 13.15 -6.43
N VAL A 172 5.27 13.33 -5.25
CA VAL A 172 5.57 12.25 -4.31
C VAL A 172 4.55 12.26 -3.19
N TYR A 173 3.92 11.11 -2.97
CA TYR A 173 2.91 10.91 -1.94
C TYR A 173 3.46 10.06 -0.80
N CYS A 174 3.55 10.66 0.39
CA CYS A 174 3.96 9.98 1.62
C CYS A 174 2.74 9.68 2.50
N HIS A 175 2.73 8.52 3.13
CA HIS A 175 1.72 8.16 4.14
C HIS A 175 2.25 7.18 5.18
N THR A 176 1.49 7.05 6.27
CA THR A 176 1.68 5.99 7.26
C THR A 176 0.45 5.10 7.39
N ASP A 177 0.66 3.80 7.52
CA ASP A 177 -0.39 2.83 7.83
C ASP A 177 -0.04 2.05 9.09
N LYS A 178 -1.05 1.71 9.88
CA LYS A 178 -0.91 0.81 11.02
C LYS A 178 -1.13 -0.62 10.55
N TYR A 179 -0.16 -1.47 10.86
CA TYR A 179 -0.21 -2.89 10.60
C TYR A 179 -0.22 -3.66 11.92
N LEU A 180 -1.04 -4.71 11.97
CA LEU A 180 -1.00 -5.75 12.97
C LEU A 180 -0.59 -7.05 12.26
N SER A 181 0.69 -7.39 12.36
CA SER A 181 1.25 -8.64 11.83
C SER A 181 0.98 -9.77 12.83
N VAL A 182 0.37 -10.87 12.40
CA VAL A 182 -0.04 -11.97 13.29
C VAL A 182 0.27 -13.35 12.71
N PRO A 183 0.40 -14.38 13.56
CA PRO A 183 0.49 -15.77 13.10
C PRO A 183 -0.71 -16.21 12.26
N ALA A 184 -0.50 -17.20 11.40
CA ALA A 184 -1.52 -17.68 10.46
C ALA A 184 -2.79 -18.26 11.14
N ASP A 185 -2.68 -18.71 12.39
CA ASP A 185 -3.77 -19.24 13.21
C ASP A 185 -4.30 -18.26 14.26
N TYR A 186 -3.86 -17.00 14.24
CA TYR A 186 -4.35 -15.96 15.14
C TYR A 186 -5.82 -15.64 14.87
N GLU A 187 -6.62 -15.54 15.94
CA GLU A 187 -7.98 -15.01 15.87
C GLU A 187 -8.01 -13.58 16.41
N PRO A 188 -8.28 -12.56 15.56
CA PRO A 188 -8.41 -11.19 16.03
C PRO A 188 -9.51 -11.03 17.07
N THR A 189 -9.24 -10.18 18.05
CA THR A 189 -10.22 -9.76 19.05
C THR A 189 -11.37 -8.97 18.40
N ASP A 190 -12.50 -8.83 19.08
CA ASP A 190 -13.62 -8.04 18.56
C ASP A 190 -13.24 -6.56 18.35
N GLU A 191 -12.33 -6.04 19.18
CA GLU A 191 -11.78 -4.69 19.03
C GLU A 191 -10.90 -4.58 17.76
N GLU A 192 -9.98 -5.52 17.55
CA GLU A 192 -9.12 -5.54 16.35
C GLU A 192 -9.94 -5.72 15.06
N LYS A 193 -10.99 -6.56 15.09
CA LYS A 193 -11.94 -6.69 13.97
C LYS A 193 -12.64 -5.37 13.70
N GLN A 194 -13.09 -4.67 14.74
CA GLN A 194 -13.74 -3.38 14.59
C GLN A 194 -12.79 -2.32 14.03
N MET A 195 -11.52 -2.32 14.47
CA MET A 195 -10.49 -1.43 13.91
C MET A 195 -10.24 -1.73 12.43
N GLU A 196 -10.13 -2.99 12.03
CA GLU A 196 -9.98 -3.39 10.62
C GLU A 196 -11.24 -3.10 9.79
N GLU A 197 -12.44 -3.25 10.35
CA GLU A 197 -13.71 -2.85 9.72
C GLU A 197 -13.82 -1.34 9.54
N ASN A 198 -13.24 -0.56 10.45
CA ASN A 198 -13.18 0.90 10.36
C ASN A 198 -12.03 1.41 9.47
N ASN A 199 -11.28 0.52 8.84
CA ASN A 199 -10.06 0.83 8.08
C ASN A 199 -9.04 1.61 8.94
N GLU A 200 -8.88 1.27 10.22
CA GLU A 200 -7.94 1.91 11.16
C GLU A 200 -6.62 1.13 11.31
N ILE A 201 -6.63 -0.15 10.95
CA ILE A 201 -5.46 -1.04 10.90
C ILE A 201 -5.61 -2.01 9.73
N PHE A 202 -4.48 -2.50 9.23
CA PHE A 202 -4.40 -3.68 8.37
C PHE A 202 -3.92 -4.88 9.17
N ILE A 203 -4.69 -5.97 9.21
CA ILE A 203 -4.27 -7.22 9.84
C ILE A 203 -3.60 -8.09 8.79
N SER A 204 -2.32 -8.37 8.97
CA SER A 204 -1.50 -9.18 8.07
C SER A 204 -1.15 -10.52 8.71
N TYR A 205 -1.41 -11.62 8.01
CA TYR A 205 -1.22 -12.97 8.54
C TYR A 205 0.07 -13.61 8.02
N GLY A 206 0.74 -14.38 8.86
CA GLY A 206 1.91 -15.19 8.51
C GLY A 206 3.20 -14.82 9.23
N SER A 207 3.17 -13.89 10.20
CA SER A 207 4.33 -13.59 11.04
C SER A 207 4.57 -14.67 12.11
N ASP A 208 5.77 -14.71 12.67
CA ASP A 208 6.11 -15.62 13.77
C ASP A 208 5.46 -15.19 15.11
N SER A 209 5.18 -13.90 15.25
CA SER A 209 4.62 -13.27 16.45
C SER A 209 3.62 -12.16 16.11
N ARG A 210 2.75 -11.85 17.09
CA ARG A 210 1.88 -10.67 17.03
C ARG A 210 2.73 -9.40 17.18
N GLU A 211 2.75 -8.55 16.17
CA GLU A 211 3.55 -7.33 16.12
C GLU A 211 2.70 -6.16 15.60
N GLU A 212 2.73 -5.04 16.32
CA GLU A 212 2.14 -3.78 15.86
C GLU A 212 3.24 -2.94 15.24
N GLN A 213 3.01 -2.50 14.00
CA GLN A 213 4.02 -1.82 13.19
C GLN A 213 3.40 -0.61 12.51
N ILE A 214 4.21 0.42 12.33
CA ILE A 214 3.87 1.54 11.46
C ILE A 214 4.62 1.34 10.16
N PHE A 215 3.86 1.19 9.08
CA PHE A 215 4.38 1.22 7.73
C PHE A 215 4.46 2.67 7.29
N THR A 216 5.62 3.11 6.82
CA THR A 216 5.83 4.44 6.24
C THR A 216 6.24 4.28 4.80
N SER A 217 5.56 4.97 3.88
CA SER A 217 5.78 4.86 2.44
C SER A 217 5.92 6.23 1.79
N ALA A 218 6.70 6.28 0.69
CA ALA A 218 6.73 7.33 -0.31
C ALA A 218 6.56 6.71 -1.70
N GLY A 219 5.43 7.00 -2.35
CA GLY A 219 5.12 6.52 -3.70
C GLY A 219 5.07 7.63 -4.73
N TRP A 220 5.49 7.34 -5.96
CA TRP A 220 5.35 8.26 -7.09
C TRP A 220 5.33 7.49 -8.42
N GLU A 221 4.82 8.15 -9.45
CA GLU A 221 4.90 7.67 -10.83
C GLU A 221 5.91 8.51 -11.60
N GLN A 222 6.78 7.85 -12.37
CA GLN A 222 7.68 8.54 -13.30
C GLN A 222 7.96 7.64 -14.50
N ASN A 223 7.92 8.20 -15.71
CA ASN A 223 8.35 7.51 -16.94
C ASN A 223 7.60 6.20 -17.28
N GLY A 224 6.36 6.02 -16.80
CA GLY A 224 5.56 4.79 -16.96
C GLY A 224 5.93 3.69 -15.96
N LEU A 225 6.61 4.05 -14.88
CA LEU A 225 6.98 3.19 -13.77
C LEU A 225 6.36 3.75 -12.49
N VAL A 226 5.95 2.84 -11.61
CA VAL A 226 5.49 3.16 -10.26
C VAL A 226 6.60 2.78 -9.31
N TYR A 227 6.96 3.72 -8.44
CA TYR A 227 7.99 3.58 -7.44
C TYR A 227 7.36 3.65 -6.06
N ASN A 228 7.86 2.84 -5.13
CA ASN A 228 7.52 2.95 -3.72
C ASN A 228 8.77 2.72 -2.87
N ILE A 229 9.11 3.68 -2.01
CA ILE A 229 10.07 3.47 -0.92
C ILE A 229 9.26 3.24 0.33
N PHE A 230 9.52 2.16 1.07
CA PHE A 230 8.84 1.90 2.33
C PHE A 230 9.75 1.37 3.42
N THR A 231 9.26 1.47 4.66
CA THR A 231 9.89 0.90 5.85
C THR A 231 8.86 0.62 6.95
N PHE A 232 9.24 -0.27 7.87
CA PHE A 232 8.56 -0.46 9.16
C PHE A 232 9.34 0.14 10.35
N SER A 233 10.48 0.79 10.06
CA SER A 233 11.28 1.52 11.04
C SER A 233 10.69 2.91 11.28
N ASP A 234 10.99 3.48 12.46
CA ASP A 234 10.57 4.84 12.80
C ASP A 234 11.40 5.87 12.01
N VAL A 235 10.81 6.38 10.93
CA VAL A 235 11.38 7.42 10.07
C VAL A 235 10.37 8.52 9.80
N THR A 236 10.87 9.72 9.49
CA THR A 236 10.03 10.88 9.16
C THR A 236 9.68 10.92 7.68
N PHE A 237 8.62 11.63 7.30
CA PHE A 237 8.34 11.92 5.89
C PHE A 237 9.45 12.70 5.20
N GLU A 238 10.19 13.55 5.93
CA GLU A 238 11.35 14.25 5.35
C GLU A 238 12.40 13.26 4.85
N THR A 239 12.74 12.27 5.67
CA THR A 239 13.66 11.16 5.31
C THR A 239 13.19 10.41 4.07
N MET A 240 11.87 10.24 3.92
CA MET A 240 11.27 9.56 2.76
C MET A 240 11.30 10.43 1.51
N PHE A 241 11.02 11.74 1.62
CA PHE A 241 11.14 12.68 0.51
C PHE A 241 12.58 12.82 0.02
N GLU A 242 13.56 12.90 0.94
CA GLU A 242 14.99 12.91 0.60
C GLU A 242 15.40 11.63 -0.15
N ALA A 243 14.87 10.48 0.25
CA ALA A 243 15.12 9.21 -0.43
C ALA A 243 14.49 9.18 -1.84
N ALA A 244 13.25 9.68 -1.98
CA ALA A 244 12.59 9.79 -3.27
C ALA A 244 13.32 10.78 -4.21
N GLU A 245 13.75 11.93 -3.69
CA GLU A 245 14.53 12.94 -4.44
C GLU A 245 15.83 12.35 -5.01
N GLN A 246 16.52 11.50 -4.25
CA GLN A 246 17.71 10.78 -4.73
C GLN A 246 17.44 9.85 -5.90
N ILE A 247 16.23 9.31 -6.03
CA ILE A 247 15.85 8.48 -7.18
C ILE A 247 15.39 9.35 -8.35
N ILE A 248 14.54 10.36 -8.07
CA ILE A 248 13.94 11.24 -9.08
C ILE A 248 15.00 12.09 -9.80
N SER A 249 16.08 12.47 -9.10
CA SER A 249 17.11 13.38 -9.60
C SER A 249 18.29 12.70 -10.31
N GLN A 250 18.21 11.37 -10.55
CA GLN A 250 19.26 10.62 -11.24
C GLN A 250 19.27 10.84 -12.76
#